data_AF-A0A972MLN8-F1
#
_entry.id   AF-A0A972MLN8-F1
#
_cell.length_a   1.000
_cell.length_b   1.000
_cell.length_c   1.000
_cell.angle_alpha   90.00
_cell.angle_beta   90.00
_cell.angle_gamma   90.00
#
_symmetry.space_group_name_H-M   'P 1'
#
loop_
_entity.id
_entity.type
_entity.pdbx_description
1 polymer ?
#
loop_
_entity_poly.entity_id
_entity_poly.type
_entity_poly.pdbx_seq_one_letter_code
_entity_poly.pdbx_strand_id
1 'polypeptide(L)'
;MSYNPKEIEAKWRTIWDKVDAFEPKDDRDMPKKYILSMFPFPSGRLHMGHVRNYAIGDAMARYYRKQGYNVLHPIGWDAFGMPAENAAIKHKRHPKEWTYSNIEYMKNELKSLGFSFSKSREFATCDPLYTKWEQEFIIEMFNSGLLYRELATVNWCDDCNTVLANEQVEDGNCWRCGNVVLQKQMPSYYIDILKYADELLEDLKLLDGKWPSQVLTMQRNWIGRSEGLEFNFDLDGESIDKLNGKISKFTVFTTRPDTIYGVTYTALAPEHKIVKELMDSGRVDGVTREALDKMLNMSERDRAMARKEGYYLGIDAIHPLTKKKVPVWVANFVLASYGSGAVMSVPAHDERDFEFAKEYNLPLKIVIEGGDKNSAYTGDGKLIDSAEFSGLPNQEAKGKIINLFEERGLGERKINYKLRNWGVSRQRYWGAPIPLIHCKRCGLVPEKRENLPVTLPDDVEITGEGNPLDNHPTWKYCRCSKCGSDAIRETDTLDTFIQSSWYQFRYATDPKRWEEVGIDKRDVNY
;
A
#
# COMPACT_ATOMS: atom_id res chain seq x y z
N MET A 1 31.35 4.63 -49.81
CA MET A 1 30.07 5.28 -49.49
C MET A 1 30.07 5.66 -48.02
N SER A 2 29.58 6.85 -47.67
CA SER A 2 29.40 7.26 -46.28
C SER A 2 28.11 6.68 -45.69
N TYR A 3 28.11 6.35 -44.40
CA TYR A 3 26.91 5.94 -43.68
C TYR A 3 25.90 7.09 -43.60
N ASN A 4 24.67 6.88 -44.10
CA ASN A 4 23.56 7.83 -44.02
C ASN A 4 22.38 7.22 -43.24
N PRO A 5 22.23 7.51 -41.93
CA PRO A 5 21.19 6.90 -41.10
C PRO A 5 19.77 7.27 -41.56
N LYS A 6 19.54 8.50 -42.02
CA LYS A 6 18.19 9.00 -42.39
C LYS A 6 17.54 8.14 -43.47
N GLU A 7 18.32 7.77 -44.50
CA GLU A 7 17.84 6.95 -45.61
C GLU A 7 17.69 5.47 -45.21
N ILE A 8 18.67 4.93 -44.48
CA ILE A 8 18.75 3.51 -44.13
C ILE A 8 17.67 3.14 -43.10
N GLU A 9 17.51 3.93 -42.04
CA GLU A 9 16.55 3.62 -40.99
C GLU A 9 15.10 3.70 -41.49
N ALA A 10 14.76 4.73 -42.28
CA ALA A 10 13.42 4.87 -42.84
C ALA A 10 13.05 3.68 -43.74
N LYS A 11 13.97 3.26 -44.62
CA LYS A 11 13.80 2.08 -45.47
C LYS A 11 13.48 0.83 -44.65
N TRP A 12 14.27 0.52 -43.62
CA TRP A 12 14.09 -0.71 -42.84
C TRP A 12 12.82 -0.68 -41.99
N ARG A 13 12.47 0.46 -41.39
CA ARG A 13 11.19 0.63 -40.67
C ARG A 13 9.99 0.32 -41.57
N THR A 14 9.97 0.85 -42.80
CA THR A 14 8.91 0.57 -43.78
C THR A 14 8.85 -0.90 -44.16
N ILE A 15 9.99 -1.55 -44.35
CA ILE A 15 10.04 -2.99 -44.68
C ILE A 15 9.47 -3.81 -43.52
N TRP A 16 9.91 -3.56 -42.28
CA TRP A 16 9.45 -4.31 -41.11
C TRP A 16 7.95 -4.14 -40.85
N ASP A 17 7.41 -2.93 -41.03
CA ASP A 17 5.97 -2.65 -40.86
C ASP A 17 5.13 -3.35 -41.93
N LYS A 18 5.61 -3.40 -43.18
CA LYS A 18 4.90 -4.03 -44.31
C LYS A 18 4.77 -5.56 -44.18
N VAL A 19 5.75 -6.20 -43.54
CA VAL A 19 5.78 -7.66 -43.38
C VAL A 19 5.40 -8.12 -41.98
N ASP A 20 4.87 -7.21 -41.15
CA ASP A 20 4.48 -7.47 -39.77
C ASP A 20 5.59 -8.19 -38.97
N ALA A 21 6.83 -7.75 -39.17
CA ALA A 21 8.04 -8.48 -38.76
C ALA A 21 8.14 -8.77 -37.24
N PHE A 22 7.35 -8.06 -36.45
CA PHE A 22 7.44 -8.04 -34.99
C PHE A 22 6.20 -8.62 -34.31
N GLU A 23 5.20 -9.05 -35.08
CA GLU A 23 4.01 -9.66 -34.51
C GLU A 23 4.30 -11.06 -33.98
N PRO A 24 3.78 -11.41 -32.78
CA PRO A 24 3.85 -12.77 -32.30
C PRO A 24 3.04 -13.69 -33.22
N LYS A 25 3.52 -14.91 -33.42
CA LYS A 25 2.81 -15.92 -34.21
C LYS A 25 1.77 -16.63 -33.35
N ASP A 26 0.69 -17.09 -33.98
CA ASP A 26 -0.30 -17.98 -33.35
C ASP A 26 0.17 -19.45 -33.42
N ASP A 27 1.43 -19.67 -33.07
CA ASP A 27 2.08 -20.98 -33.05
C ASP A 27 2.53 -21.28 -31.61
N ARG A 28 1.90 -22.30 -31.02
CA ARG A 28 2.09 -22.71 -29.62
C ARG A 28 3.16 -23.79 -29.46
N ASP A 29 3.63 -24.38 -30.56
CA ASP A 29 4.69 -25.38 -30.55
C ASP A 29 6.08 -24.73 -30.59
N MET A 30 6.15 -23.46 -31.01
CA MET A 30 7.37 -22.67 -30.99
C MET A 30 7.83 -22.35 -29.55
N PRO A 31 9.15 -22.37 -29.28
CA PRO A 31 9.67 -21.90 -28.02
C PRO A 31 9.39 -20.40 -27.87
N LYS A 32 8.86 -20.00 -26.72
CA LYS A 32 8.31 -18.65 -26.51
C LYS A 32 9.19 -17.76 -25.64
N LYS A 33 9.13 -16.45 -25.87
CA LYS A 33 9.69 -15.42 -24.99
C LYS A 33 8.76 -14.23 -24.90
N TYR A 34 8.36 -13.90 -23.68
CA TYR A 34 7.69 -12.64 -23.39
C TYR A 34 8.74 -11.64 -22.88
N ILE A 35 9.03 -10.63 -23.69
CA ILE A 35 9.93 -9.53 -23.35
C ILE A 35 9.08 -8.30 -23.05
N LEU A 36 9.08 -7.84 -21.80
CA LEU A 36 8.25 -6.74 -21.34
C LEU A 36 9.11 -5.64 -20.72
N SER A 37 8.92 -4.42 -21.22
CA SER A 37 9.36 -3.19 -20.56
C SER A 37 8.15 -2.56 -19.88
N MET A 38 8.33 -1.95 -18.71
CA MET A 38 7.29 -1.11 -18.10
C MET A 38 6.83 -0.06 -19.12
N PHE A 39 5.53 -0.02 -19.39
CA PHE A 39 4.93 0.93 -20.33
C PHE A 39 4.99 2.38 -19.80
N PRO A 40 4.99 3.40 -20.67
CA PRO A 40 5.14 4.79 -20.23
C PRO A 40 3.80 5.40 -19.80
N PHE A 41 3.89 6.36 -18.87
CA PHE A 41 2.85 7.39 -18.71
C PHE A 41 2.89 8.36 -19.90
N PRO A 42 1.77 8.65 -20.59
CA PRO A 42 1.69 9.61 -21.69
C PRO A 42 1.58 11.05 -21.17
N SER A 43 2.50 11.45 -20.30
CA SER A 43 2.50 12.76 -19.63
C SER A 43 3.28 13.85 -20.40
N GLY A 44 3.96 13.49 -21.48
CA GLY A 44 4.73 14.44 -22.30
C GLY A 44 5.48 13.80 -23.46
N ARG A 45 6.81 13.87 -23.43
CA ARG A 45 7.72 13.40 -24.49
C ARG A 45 8.62 12.27 -23.99
N LEU A 46 9.15 11.46 -24.89
CA LEU A 46 10.22 10.54 -24.53
C LEU A 46 11.48 11.30 -24.09
N HIS A 47 12.27 10.66 -23.24
CA HIS A 47 13.58 11.15 -22.79
C HIS A 47 14.56 9.97 -22.74
N MET A 48 15.86 10.22 -22.53
CA MET A 48 16.87 9.15 -22.61
C MET A 48 16.66 8.00 -21.61
N GLY A 49 16.01 8.24 -20.46
CA GLY A 49 15.55 7.17 -19.57
C GLY A 49 14.59 6.18 -20.26
N HIS A 50 13.59 6.66 -20.99
CA HIS A 50 12.68 5.84 -21.80
C HIS A 50 13.45 5.08 -22.88
N VAL A 51 14.32 5.78 -23.63
CA VAL A 51 15.12 5.17 -24.71
C VAL A 51 15.99 4.04 -24.17
N ARG A 52 16.64 4.23 -23.01
CA ARG A 52 17.43 3.19 -22.35
C ARG A 52 16.59 1.95 -22.03
N ASN A 53 15.42 2.13 -21.40
CA ASN A 53 14.55 1.03 -21.02
C ASN A 53 14.10 0.21 -22.24
N TYR A 54 13.59 0.89 -23.27
CA TYR A 54 13.05 0.24 -24.47
C TYR A 54 14.11 -0.32 -25.40
N ALA A 55 15.30 0.30 -25.48
CA ALA A 55 16.40 -0.24 -26.27
C ALA A 55 16.95 -1.57 -25.71
N ILE A 56 16.97 -1.72 -24.38
CA ILE A 56 17.36 -2.98 -23.73
C ILE A 56 16.35 -4.09 -24.08
N GLY A 57 15.04 -3.79 -23.93
CA GLY A 57 13.97 -4.72 -24.33
C GLY A 57 14.04 -5.09 -25.80
N ASP A 58 14.24 -4.11 -26.68
CA ASP A 58 14.36 -4.31 -28.13
C ASP A 58 15.55 -5.21 -28.51
N ALA A 59 16.71 -4.98 -27.91
CA ALA A 59 17.89 -5.81 -28.15
C ALA A 59 17.64 -7.28 -27.78
N MET A 60 16.99 -7.53 -26.63
CA MET A 60 16.60 -8.89 -26.21
C MET A 60 15.55 -9.49 -27.15
N ALA A 61 14.52 -8.73 -27.52
CA ALA A 61 13.46 -9.19 -28.42
C ALA A 61 14.03 -9.60 -29.78
N ARG A 62 14.89 -8.77 -30.38
CA ARG A 62 15.57 -9.07 -31.65
C ARG A 62 16.49 -10.27 -31.54
N TYR A 63 17.25 -10.39 -30.44
CA TYR A 63 18.10 -11.54 -30.18
C TYR A 63 17.29 -12.84 -30.19
N TYR A 64 16.21 -12.92 -29.41
CA TYR A 64 15.40 -14.14 -29.32
C TYR A 64 14.62 -14.46 -30.60
N ARG A 65 14.13 -13.45 -31.33
CA ARG A 65 13.54 -13.68 -32.67
C ARG A 65 14.56 -14.31 -33.62
N LYS A 66 15.82 -13.86 -33.59
CA LYS A 66 16.90 -14.45 -34.40
C LYS A 66 17.26 -15.88 -33.98
N GLN A 67 17.06 -16.23 -32.71
CA GLN A 67 17.19 -17.60 -32.20
C GLN A 67 15.97 -18.50 -32.51
N GLY A 68 14.98 -17.99 -33.25
CA GLY A 68 13.80 -18.77 -33.66
C GLY A 68 12.69 -18.84 -32.60
N TYR A 69 12.73 -18.01 -31.55
CA TYR A 69 11.65 -17.95 -30.57
C TYR A 69 10.43 -17.19 -31.11
N ASN A 70 9.23 -17.60 -30.67
CA ASN A 70 8.02 -16.79 -30.77
C ASN A 70 8.09 -15.69 -29.69
N VAL A 71 8.29 -14.44 -30.12
CA VAL A 71 8.55 -13.32 -29.21
C VAL A 71 7.33 -12.41 -29.13
N LEU A 72 6.75 -12.31 -27.93
CA LEU A 72 5.83 -11.25 -27.55
C LEU A 72 6.65 -10.09 -26.99
N HIS A 73 6.66 -8.96 -27.72
CA HIS A 73 7.30 -7.72 -27.30
C HIS A 73 6.28 -6.57 -27.49
N PRO A 74 5.42 -6.32 -26.50
CA PRO A 74 4.32 -5.38 -26.62
C PRO A 74 4.70 -3.98 -26.10
N ILE A 75 3.86 -3.01 -26.41
CA ILE A 75 3.87 -1.66 -25.85
C ILE A 75 2.42 -1.18 -25.70
N GLY A 76 2.20 -0.17 -24.88
CA GLY A 76 0.90 0.43 -24.61
C GLY A 76 1.12 1.65 -23.73
N TRP A 77 0.05 2.15 -23.09
CA TRP A 77 0.08 3.46 -22.43
C TRP A 77 -0.61 3.40 -21.08
N ASP A 78 0.13 3.75 -20.02
CA ASP A 78 -0.46 3.91 -18.68
C ASP A 78 -1.13 5.28 -18.57
N ALA A 79 -2.36 5.35 -19.06
CA ALA A 79 -2.98 6.58 -19.55
C ALA A 79 -3.92 7.26 -18.54
N PHE A 80 -4.32 6.56 -17.47
CA PHE A 80 -5.06 7.16 -16.37
C PHE A 80 -4.14 7.80 -15.32
N GLY A 81 -4.73 8.56 -14.42
CA GLY A 81 -4.11 9.06 -13.20
C GLY A 81 -3.71 10.51 -13.17
N MET A 82 -3.23 10.88 -11.98
CA MET A 82 -2.75 12.22 -11.69
C MET A 82 -1.69 12.72 -12.69
N PRO A 83 -0.68 11.93 -13.15
CA PRO A 83 0.34 12.45 -14.07
C PRO A 83 -0.24 13.13 -15.30
N ALA A 84 -1.18 12.46 -15.98
CA ALA A 84 -1.88 12.97 -17.15
C ALA A 84 -2.85 14.10 -16.79
N GLU A 85 -3.61 13.96 -15.70
CA GLU A 85 -4.60 14.97 -15.25
C GLU A 85 -3.95 16.32 -14.94
N ASN A 86 -2.94 16.37 -14.07
CA ASN A 86 -2.32 17.65 -13.69
C ASN A 86 -1.58 18.30 -14.89
N ALA A 87 -1.03 17.49 -15.80
CA ALA A 87 -0.42 18.01 -17.01
C ALA A 87 -1.48 18.66 -17.91
N ALA A 88 -2.64 18.02 -18.07
CA ALA A 88 -3.77 18.58 -18.81
C ALA A 88 -4.30 19.88 -18.17
N ILE A 89 -4.45 19.92 -16.84
CA ILE A 89 -4.84 21.13 -16.08
C ILE A 89 -3.84 22.27 -16.31
N LYS A 90 -2.54 22.00 -16.18
CA LYS A 90 -1.48 23.01 -16.41
C LYS A 90 -1.54 23.60 -17.83
N HIS A 91 -1.92 22.78 -18.81
CA HIS A 91 -2.05 23.19 -20.21
C HIS A 91 -3.46 23.64 -20.58
N LYS A 92 -4.40 23.71 -19.63
CA LYS A 92 -5.81 24.08 -19.84
C LYS A 92 -6.48 23.26 -20.94
N ARG A 93 -6.22 21.95 -20.96
CA ARG A 93 -6.81 20.99 -21.91
C ARG A 93 -7.56 19.90 -21.17
N HIS A 94 -8.51 19.27 -21.86
CA HIS A 94 -9.18 18.09 -21.33
C HIS A 94 -8.17 16.93 -21.19
N PRO A 95 -8.16 16.17 -20.07
CA PRO A 95 -7.20 15.09 -19.84
C PRO A 95 -7.18 14.03 -20.95
N LYS A 96 -8.36 13.67 -21.48
CA LYS A 96 -8.49 12.76 -22.63
C LYS A 96 -7.72 13.27 -23.85
N GLU A 97 -7.96 14.51 -24.26
CA GLU A 97 -7.27 15.09 -25.43
C GLU A 97 -5.77 15.20 -25.22
N TRP A 98 -5.35 15.64 -24.04
CA TRP A 98 -3.94 15.75 -23.67
C TRP A 98 -3.25 14.37 -23.78
N THR A 99 -3.84 13.36 -23.16
CA THR A 99 -3.38 11.98 -23.13
C THR A 99 -3.21 11.43 -24.55
N TYR A 100 -4.24 11.47 -25.39
CA TYR A 100 -4.15 10.93 -26.76
C TYR A 100 -3.17 11.71 -27.64
N SER A 101 -3.04 13.03 -27.43
CA SER A 101 -2.04 13.82 -28.17
C SER A 101 -0.60 13.45 -27.80
N ASN A 102 -0.35 13.08 -26.55
CA ASN A 102 0.97 12.60 -26.11
C ASN A 102 1.22 11.16 -26.57
N ILE A 103 0.21 10.29 -26.49
CA ILE A 103 0.28 8.92 -27.02
C ILE A 103 0.70 8.96 -28.49
N GLU A 104 0.01 9.73 -29.33
CA GLU A 104 0.32 9.82 -30.75
C GLU A 104 1.75 10.33 -30.99
N TYR A 105 2.19 11.31 -30.23
CA TYR A 105 3.55 11.82 -30.38
C TYR A 105 4.61 10.80 -29.94
N MET A 106 4.48 10.24 -28.73
CA MET A 106 5.43 9.26 -28.19
C MET A 106 5.47 8.01 -29.05
N LYS A 107 4.33 7.58 -29.60
CA LYS A 107 4.23 6.48 -30.57
C LYS A 107 5.09 6.74 -31.81
N ASN A 108 5.01 7.95 -32.36
CA ASN A 108 5.82 8.36 -33.50
C ASN A 108 7.32 8.42 -33.14
N GLU A 109 7.68 8.88 -31.94
CA GLU A 109 9.07 8.82 -31.45
C GLU A 109 9.57 7.38 -31.31
N LEU A 110 8.82 6.48 -30.68
CA LEU A 110 9.16 5.05 -30.57
C LEU A 110 9.29 4.40 -31.95
N LYS A 111 8.37 4.70 -32.87
CA LYS A 111 8.45 4.23 -34.26
C LYS A 111 9.71 4.74 -34.94
N SER A 112 10.08 6.01 -34.74
CA SER A 112 11.30 6.59 -35.32
C SER A 112 12.57 5.91 -34.81
N LEU A 113 12.62 5.49 -33.54
CA LEU A 113 13.74 4.74 -32.95
C LEU A 113 13.84 3.30 -33.48
N GLY A 114 12.82 2.82 -34.19
CA GLY A 114 12.84 1.50 -34.83
C GLY A 114 12.72 0.34 -33.85
N PHE A 115 12.13 0.55 -32.67
CA PHE A 115 11.86 -0.54 -31.72
C PHE A 115 10.88 -1.56 -32.30
N SER A 116 11.11 -2.82 -31.97
CA SER A 116 10.44 -3.98 -32.52
C SER A 116 9.21 -4.41 -31.71
N PHE A 117 8.38 -3.44 -31.36
CA PHE A 117 7.12 -3.69 -30.66
C PHE A 117 6.07 -4.28 -31.60
N SER A 118 5.19 -5.11 -31.04
CA SER A 118 3.98 -5.57 -31.72
C SER A 118 2.96 -4.43 -31.76
N LYS A 119 2.47 -4.09 -32.95
CA LYS A 119 1.42 -3.08 -33.15
C LYS A 119 0.03 -3.62 -32.88
N SER A 120 -0.18 -4.95 -32.94
CA SER A 120 -1.48 -5.55 -32.62
C SER A 120 -1.77 -5.62 -31.13
N ARG A 121 -0.74 -5.45 -30.28
CA ARG A 121 -0.84 -5.54 -28.82
C ARG A 121 -0.91 -4.19 -28.12
N GLU A 122 -1.10 -3.10 -28.85
CA GLU A 122 -1.19 -1.76 -28.28
C GLU A 122 -2.58 -1.45 -27.70
N PHE A 123 -2.60 -0.87 -26.49
CA PHE A 123 -3.80 -0.29 -25.87
C PHE A 123 -3.42 0.87 -24.95
N ALA A 124 -4.40 1.71 -24.60
CA ALA A 124 -4.28 2.68 -23.52
C ALA A 124 -5.14 2.23 -22.33
N THR A 125 -4.64 2.35 -21.11
CA THR A 125 -5.41 1.92 -19.93
C THR A 125 -6.67 2.77 -19.69
N CYS A 126 -6.75 3.96 -20.31
CA CYS A 126 -7.94 4.80 -20.32
C CYS A 126 -8.99 4.42 -21.37
N ASP A 127 -8.75 3.39 -22.17
CA ASP A 127 -9.72 2.91 -23.15
C ASP A 127 -10.94 2.29 -22.44
N PRO A 128 -12.18 2.53 -22.92
CA PRO A 128 -13.38 1.92 -22.33
C PRO A 128 -13.31 0.39 -22.28
N LEU A 129 -12.70 -0.24 -23.29
CA LEU A 129 -12.56 -1.69 -23.34
C LEU A 129 -11.63 -2.23 -22.24
N TYR A 130 -10.53 -1.54 -21.94
CA TYR A 130 -9.63 -1.91 -20.84
C TYR A 130 -10.34 -1.72 -19.50
N THR A 131 -11.00 -0.56 -19.34
CA THR A 131 -11.75 -0.18 -18.14
C THR A 131 -12.88 -1.15 -17.82
N LYS A 132 -13.59 -1.67 -18.85
CA LYS A 132 -14.65 -2.67 -18.69
C LYS A 132 -14.18 -3.89 -17.90
N TRP A 133 -13.02 -4.44 -18.28
CA TRP A 133 -12.48 -5.64 -17.66
C TRP A 133 -11.92 -5.38 -16.27
N GLU A 134 -11.28 -4.24 -16.07
CA GLU A 134 -10.85 -3.78 -14.75
C GLU A 134 -12.06 -3.67 -13.79
N GLN A 135 -13.14 -3.05 -14.23
CA GLN A 135 -14.36 -2.91 -13.44
C GLN A 135 -14.99 -4.27 -13.11
N GLU A 136 -14.92 -5.25 -14.01
CA GLU A 136 -15.36 -6.61 -13.71
C GLU A 136 -14.53 -7.25 -12.60
N PHE A 137 -13.19 -7.10 -12.63
CA PHE A 137 -12.33 -7.58 -11.54
C PHE A 137 -12.68 -6.92 -10.20
N ILE A 138 -12.95 -5.62 -10.20
CA ILE A 138 -13.32 -4.87 -9.00
C ILE A 138 -14.66 -5.34 -8.42
N ILE A 139 -15.64 -5.66 -9.27
CA ILE A 139 -16.91 -6.26 -8.83
C ILE A 139 -16.66 -7.63 -8.19
N GLU A 140 -15.80 -8.48 -8.77
CA GLU A 140 -15.47 -9.79 -8.19
C GLU A 140 -14.72 -9.65 -6.86
N MET A 141 -13.79 -8.70 -6.76
CA MET A 141 -13.10 -8.39 -5.50
C MET A 141 -14.10 -7.90 -4.44
N PHE A 142 -15.08 -7.08 -4.81
CA PHE A 142 -16.13 -6.62 -3.89
C PHE A 142 -17.03 -7.78 -3.43
N ASN A 143 -17.50 -8.61 -4.36
CA ASN A 143 -18.37 -9.75 -4.07
C ASN A 143 -17.69 -10.82 -3.20
N SER A 144 -16.37 -10.99 -3.33
CA SER A 144 -15.57 -11.89 -2.49
C SER A 144 -15.15 -11.30 -1.13
N GLY A 145 -15.45 -10.02 -0.88
CA GLY A 145 -15.02 -9.31 0.32
C GLY A 145 -13.51 -9.02 0.35
N LEU A 146 -12.84 -9.04 -0.81
CA LEU A 146 -11.45 -8.60 -0.96
C LEU A 146 -11.37 -7.07 -1.11
N LEU A 147 -12.32 -6.46 -1.80
CA LEU A 147 -12.51 -5.01 -1.82
C LEU A 147 -13.59 -4.63 -0.80
N TYR A 148 -13.29 -3.68 0.08
CA TYR A 148 -14.22 -3.20 1.09
C TYR A 148 -14.08 -1.68 1.28
N ARG A 149 -15.06 -1.08 1.98
CA ARG A 149 -15.09 0.35 2.27
C ARG A 149 -15.12 0.56 3.78
N GLU A 150 -14.24 1.41 4.29
CA GLU A 150 -14.22 1.79 5.71
C GLU A 150 -13.90 3.28 5.88
N LEU A 151 -14.21 3.82 7.07
CA LEU A 151 -13.74 5.14 7.47
C LEU A 151 -12.29 5.00 7.94
N ALA A 152 -11.36 5.58 7.19
CA ALA A 152 -9.95 5.47 7.48
C ALA A 152 -9.29 6.84 7.57
N THR A 153 -8.22 6.92 8.35
CA THR A 153 -7.28 8.03 8.27
C THR A 153 -6.42 7.79 7.03
N VAL A 154 -6.49 8.72 6.07
CA VAL A 154 -5.81 8.64 4.78
C VAL A 154 -4.75 9.73 4.64
N ASN A 155 -3.70 9.41 3.89
CA ASN A 155 -2.71 10.37 3.44
C ASN A 155 -3.37 11.32 2.43
N TRP A 156 -3.38 12.61 2.72
CA TRP A 156 -3.99 13.64 1.89
C TRP A 156 -2.94 14.68 1.47
N CYS A 157 -2.89 15.00 0.18
CA CYS A 157 -2.08 16.10 -0.33
C CYS A 157 -2.99 17.26 -0.74
N ASP A 158 -2.90 18.42 -0.08
CA ASP A 158 -3.72 19.60 -0.38
C ASP A 158 -3.41 20.20 -1.75
N ASP A 159 -2.14 20.28 -2.16
CA ASP A 159 -1.79 20.79 -3.50
C ASP A 159 -2.27 19.89 -4.63
N CYS A 160 -2.31 18.59 -4.35
CA CYS A 160 -2.95 17.68 -5.26
C CYS A 160 -4.47 17.83 -5.13
N ASN A 161 -5.04 17.94 -3.93
CA ASN A 161 -6.47 17.73 -3.62
C ASN A 161 -6.91 16.25 -3.74
N THR A 162 -6.09 15.31 -3.26
CA THR A 162 -6.46 13.89 -3.28
C THR A 162 -5.77 13.04 -2.23
N VAL A 163 -6.33 11.85 -2.03
CA VAL A 163 -5.74 10.77 -1.24
C VAL A 163 -4.55 10.14 -1.97
N LEU A 164 -3.51 9.81 -1.20
CA LEU A 164 -2.34 9.05 -1.62
C LEU A 164 -2.35 7.67 -0.94
N ALA A 165 -1.95 6.62 -1.65
CA ALA A 165 -1.58 5.36 -1.01
C ALA A 165 -0.33 5.54 -0.13
N ASN A 166 -0.07 4.62 0.80
CA ASN A 166 1.15 4.65 1.62
C ASN A 166 2.42 4.60 0.75
N GLU A 167 2.35 3.85 -0.36
CA GLU A 167 3.40 3.71 -1.36
C GLU A 167 3.65 5.01 -2.16
N GLN A 168 2.73 5.96 -2.12
CA GLN A 168 2.81 7.27 -2.78
C GLN A 168 3.30 8.39 -1.84
N VAL A 169 3.68 8.04 -0.60
CA VAL A 169 4.25 8.97 0.38
C VAL A 169 5.74 8.67 0.54
N GLU A 170 6.57 9.53 -0.03
CA GLU A 170 8.03 9.46 0.05
C GLU A 170 8.52 10.47 1.07
N ASP A 171 9.18 9.99 2.11
CA ASP A 171 9.71 10.86 3.16
C ASP A 171 8.70 11.76 3.89
N GLY A 172 7.44 11.30 4.00
CA GLY A 172 6.34 12.10 4.57
C GLY A 172 5.77 13.13 3.59
N ASN A 173 6.31 13.16 2.37
CA ASN A 173 5.93 14.07 1.31
C ASN A 173 5.25 13.31 0.17
N CYS A 174 4.48 14.04 -0.62
CA CYS A 174 3.90 13.50 -1.84
C CYS A 174 5.02 13.15 -2.83
N TRP A 175 5.05 11.92 -3.33
CA TRP A 175 6.04 11.41 -4.32
C TRP A 175 6.18 12.29 -5.58
N ARG A 176 5.19 13.16 -5.83
CA ARG A 176 5.13 14.00 -7.02
C ARG A 176 5.45 15.47 -6.77
N CYS A 177 4.71 16.13 -5.87
CA CYS A 177 4.89 17.57 -5.64
C CYS A 177 5.94 17.87 -4.56
N GLY A 178 6.34 16.86 -3.78
CA GLY A 178 7.32 17.03 -2.70
C GLY A 178 6.78 17.77 -1.47
N ASN A 179 5.50 18.13 -1.44
CA ASN A 179 4.89 18.81 -0.29
C ASN A 179 4.46 17.81 0.78
N VAL A 180 4.37 18.31 2.02
CA VAL A 180 3.99 17.54 3.21
C VAL A 180 2.59 16.95 3.04
N VAL A 181 2.47 15.68 3.40
CA VAL A 181 1.20 14.94 3.40
C VAL A 181 0.51 15.11 4.74
N LEU A 182 -0.77 15.47 4.70
CA LEU A 182 -1.63 15.58 5.88
C LEU A 182 -2.42 14.30 6.10
N GLN A 183 -3.00 14.14 7.30
CA GLN A 183 -3.89 13.03 7.63
C GLN A 183 -5.34 13.55 7.68
N LYS A 184 -6.26 12.91 6.96
CA LYS A 184 -7.71 13.21 7.01
C LYS A 184 -8.51 11.93 7.23
N GLN A 185 -9.64 12.00 7.92
CA GLN A 185 -10.58 10.86 8.00
C GLN A 185 -11.60 10.94 6.88
N MET A 186 -11.71 9.89 6.08
CA MET A 186 -12.76 9.80 5.06
C MET A 186 -13.10 8.35 4.69
N PRO A 187 -14.33 8.08 4.20
CA PRO A 187 -14.66 6.79 3.64
C PRO A 187 -13.74 6.50 2.43
N SER A 188 -13.10 5.36 2.40
CA SER A 188 -12.20 4.97 1.31
C SER A 188 -12.29 3.48 1.02
N TYR A 189 -11.90 3.10 -0.19
CA TYR A 189 -11.90 1.71 -0.63
C TYR A 189 -10.52 1.10 -0.47
N TYR A 190 -10.51 -0.11 0.06
CA TYR A 190 -9.30 -0.87 0.32
C TYR A 190 -9.39 -2.26 -0.29
N ILE A 191 -8.29 -2.70 -0.89
CA ILE A 191 -8.06 -4.10 -1.21
C ILE A 191 -7.33 -4.74 -0.01
N ASP A 192 -7.91 -5.81 0.51
CA ASP A 192 -7.38 -6.60 1.63
C ASP A 192 -6.20 -7.48 1.19
N ILE A 193 -5.11 -6.83 0.76
CA ILE A 193 -3.87 -7.47 0.31
C ILE A 193 -3.19 -8.26 1.44
N LEU A 194 -3.52 -7.96 2.70
CA LEU A 194 -3.02 -8.70 3.86
C LEU A 194 -3.45 -10.18 3.86
N LYS A 195 -4.58 -10.53 3.23
CA LYS A 195 -4.97 -11.93 3.01
C LYS A 195 -3.93 -12.73 2.22
N TYR A 196 -3.07 -12.04 1.46
CA TYR A 196 -2.02 -12.63 0.63
C TYR A 196 -0.61 -12.33 1.17
N ALA A 197 -0.46 -11.74 2.36
CA ALA A 197 0.85 -11.30 2.86
C ALA A 197 1.85 -12.45 3.06
N ASP A 198 1.41 -13.60 3.58
CA ASP A 198 2.24 -14.80 3.71
C ASP A 198 2.64 -15.34 2.32
N GLU A 199 1.68 -15.48 1.41
CA GLU A 199 1.91 -15.96 0.03
C GLU A 199 2.92 -15.05 -0.70
N LEU A 200 2.70 -13.74 -0.66
CA LEU A 200 3.60 -12.73 -1.24
C LEU A 200 5.01 -12.84 -0.68
N LEU A 201 5.16 -13.10 0.63
CA LEU A 201 6.48 -13.20 1.26
C LEU A 201 7.19 -14.51 0.94
N GLU A 202 6.44 -15.62 0.95
CA GLU A 202 6.96 -16.95 0.67
C GLU A 202 7.41 -17.09 -0.78
N ASP A 203 6.62 -16.58 -1.72
CA ASP A 203 6.89 -16.67 -3.16
C ASP A 203 8.09 -15.85 -3.62
N LEU A 204 8.58 -14.89 -2.81
CA LEU A 204 9.87 -14.24 -3.07
C LEU A 204 11.03 -15.24 -3.17
N LYS A 205 10.93 -16.40 -2.51
CA LYS A 205 11.92 -17.48 -2.62
C LYS A 205 11.98 -18.08 -4.02
N LEU A 206 10.85 -18.10 -4.75
CA LEU A 206 10.79 -18.60 -6.13
C LEU A 206 11.53 -17.69 -7.12
N LEU A 207 11.79 -16.45 -6.70
CA LEU A 207 12.46 -15.39 -7.46
C LEU A 207 13.94 -15.23 -7.10
N ASP A 208 14.44 -15.92 -6.07
CA ASP A 208 15.85 -15.87 -5.68
C ASP A 208 16.75 -16.32 -6.86
N GLY A 209 17.80 -15.54 -7.13
CA GLY A 209 18.70 -15.74 -8.28
C GLY A 209 18.12 -15.33 -9.64
N LYS A 210 16.82 -14.96 -9.72
CA LYS A 210 16.17 -14.45 -10.94
C LYS A 210 15.93 -12.94 -10.87
N TRP A 211 15.69 -12.43 -9.68
CA TRP A 211 15.47 -11.01 -9.41
C TRP A 211 16.67 -10.40 -8.67
N PRO A 212 16.90 -9.08 -8.79
CA PRO A 212 17.92 -8.39 -7.99
C PRO A 212 17.64 -8.56 -6.50
N SER A 213 18.67 -8.94 -5.73
CA SER A 213 18.55 -9.17 -4.27
C SER A 213 18.09 -7.93 -3.50
N GLN A 214 18.40 -6.73 -4.00
CA GLN A 214 17.94 -5.46 -3.44
C GLN A 214 16.41 -5.35 -3.50
N VAL A 215 15.78 -5.71 -4.64
CA VAL A 215 14.31 -5.65 -4.80
C VAL A 215 13.64 -6.66 -3.86
N LEU A 216 14.16 -7.88 -3.78
CA LEU A 216 13.61 -8.92 -2.89
C LEU A 216 13.75 -8.50 -1.42
N THR A 217 14.88 -7.92 -1.02
CA THR A 217 15.09 -7.39 0.34
C THR A 217 14.13 -6.24 0.65
N MET A 218 13.92 -5.31 -0.28
CA MET A 218 12.96 -4.22 -0.11
C MET A 218 11.54 -4.77 0.11
N GLN A 219 11.11 -5.75 -0.69
CA GLN A 219 9.78 -6.35 -0.52
C GLN A 219 9.64 -7.12 0.80
N ARG A 220 10.65 -7.91 1.20
CA ARG A 220 10.65 -8.60 2.52
C ARG A 220 10.51 -7.60 3.66
N ASN A 221 11.26 -6.49 3.60
CA ASN A 221 11.21 -5.44 4.63
C ASN A 221 9.88 -4.68 4.62
N TRP A 222 9.30 -4.45 3.44
CA TRP A 222 8.01 -3.79 3.25
C TRP A 222 6.86 -4.65 3.78
N ILE A 223 6.81 -5.94 3.42
CA ILE A 223 5.83 -6.89 3.94
C ILE A 223 5.98 -6.99 5.46
N GLY A 224 7.22 -7.14 5.92
CA GLY A 224 7.59 -6.99 7.33
C GLY A 224 6.79 -7.92 8.25
N ARG A 225 6.74 -9.21 7.92
CA ARG A 225 6.11 -10.23 8.76
C ARG A 225 6.85 -10.35 10.09
N SER A 226 6.08 -10.35 11.17
CA SER A 226 6.55 -10.50 12.54
C SER A 226 5.62 -11.46 13.28
N GLU A 227 6.19 -12.44 13.97
CA GLU A 227 5.45 -13.35 14.82
C GLU A 227 5.79 -13.05 16.27
N GLY A 228 4.76 -13.03 17.13
CA GLY A 228 4.91 -12.61 18.50
C GLY A 228 3.74 -13.01 19.37
N LEU A 229 3.67 -12.36 20.53
CA LEU A 229 2.63 -12.54 21.53
C LEU A 229 1.73 -11.31 21.56
N GLU A 230 0.43 -11.51 21.40
CA GLU A 230 -0.60 -10.52 21.69
C GLU A 230 -1.25 -10.87 23.03
N PHE A 231 -1.28 -9.92 23.96
CA PHE A 231 -1.83 -10.15 25.30
C PHE A 231 -2.39 -8.87 25.91
N ASN A 232 -3.13 -9.00 27.01
CA ASN A 232 -3.71 -7.85 27.70
C ASN A 232 -2.95 -7.49 28.98
N PHE A 233 -2.79 -6.19 29.21
CA PHE A 233 -2.55 -5.63 30.53
C PHE A 233 -3.89 -5.20 31.14
N ASP A 234 -4.25 -5.79 32.28
CA ASP A 234 -5.36 -5.30 33.09
C ASP A 234 -4.94 -4.02 33.80
N LEU A 235 -5.83 -3.03 33.88
CA LEU A 235 -5.62 -1.84 34.68
C LEU A 235 -5.95 -2.12 36.15
N ASP A 236 -5.27 -1.44 37.06
CA ASP A 236 -5.62 -1.53 38.48
C ASP A 236 -6.95 -0.83 38.80
N GLY A 237 -7.55 -1.13 39.96
CA GLY A 237 -8.87 -0.61 40.32
C GLY A 237 -8.96 0.93 40.28
N GLU A 238 -7.95 1.61 40.81
CA GLU A 238 -7.89 3.09 40.81
C GLU A 238 -7.82 3.66 39.39
N SER A 239 -7.11 3.00 38.49
CA SER A 239 -7.01 3.38 37.08
C SER A 239 -8.31 3.16 36.31
N ILE A 240 -9.02 2.08 36.63
CA ILE A 240 -10.35 1.80 36.08
C ILE A 240 -11.33 2.91 36.48
N ASP A 241 -11.31 3.32 37.75
CA ASP A 241 -12.12 4.43 38.25
C ASP A 241 -11.78 5.75 37.56
N LYS A 242 -10.48 6.02 37.34
CA LYS A 242 -10.01 7.16 36.53
C LYS A 242 -10.45 7.09 35.06
N LEU A 243 -10.91 5.95 34.57
CA LEU A 243 -11.48 5.77 33.23
C LEU A 243 -13.00 5.58 33.25
N ASN A 244 -13.67 6.02 34.34
CA ASN A 244 -15.12 5.89 34.51
C ASN A 244 -15.64 4.45 34.40
N GLY A 245 -14.81 3.44 34.69
CA GLY A 245 -15.16 2.03 34.50
C GLY A 245 -15.33 1.59 33.05
N LYS A 246 -15.08 2.46 32.07
CA LYS A 246 -15.31 2.17 30.64
C LYS A 246 -14.25 1.25 30.04
N ILE A 247 -13.03 1.30 30.57
CA ILE A 247 -11.88 0.56 30.05
C ILE A 247 -11.17 -0.10 31.23
N SER A 248 -11.10 -1.43 31.22
CA SER A 248 -10.47 -2.23 32.26
C SER A 248 -9.13 -2.85 31.87
N LYS A 249 -8.80 -2.83 30.58
CA LYS A 249 -7.58 -3.42 30.03
C LYS A 249 -7.22 -2.82 28.67
N PHE A 250 -5.98 -3.00 28.27
CA PHE A 250 -5.52 -2.72 26.92
C PHE A 250 -4.64 -3.85 26.40
N THR A 251 -4.71 -4.07 25.09
CA THR A 251 -3.96 -5.12 24.39
C THR A 251 -2.61 -4.57 23.99
N VAL A 252 -1.57 -5.40 23.98
CA VAL A 252 -0.24 -5.08 23.43
C VAL A 252 0.22 -6.23 22.54
N PHE A 253 1.16 -5.94 21.64
CA PHE A 253 1.85 -6.94 20.84
C PHE A 253 3.36 -6.83 21.03
N THR A 254 4.06 -7.96 21.10
CA THR A 254 5.52 -8.01 21.17
C THR A 254 6.11 -9.16 20.36
N THR A 255 7.21 -8.90 19.66
CA THR A 255 8.06 -9.92 19.02
C THR A 255 9.14 -10.45 19.96
N ARG A 256 9.23 -9.90 21.17
CA ARG A 256 10.17 -10.27 22.22
C ARG A 256 9.46 -10.76 23.49
N PRO A 257 8.59 -11.79 23.42
CA PRO A 257 7.95 -12.33 24.62
C PRO A 257 8.99 -12.90 25.61
N ASP A 258 10.19 -13.26 25.14
CA ASP A 258 11.34 -13.64 25.97
C ASP A 258 11.71 -12.59 27.03
N THR A 259 11.42 -11.32 26.78
CA THR A 259 11.79 -10.22 27.67
C THR A 259 10.66 -9.76 28.58
N ILE A 260 9.52 -10.47 28.63
CA ILE A 260 8.31 -10.05 29.37
C ILE A 260 8.59 -9.70 30.84
N TYR A 261 9.47 -10.44 31.52
CA TYR A 261 9.82 -10.18 32.92
C TYR A 261 10.64 -8.89 33.13
N GLY A 262 11.15 -8.29 32.06
CA GLY A 262 11.91 -7.04 32.06
C GLY A 262 11.03 -5.80 31.87
N VAL A 263 9.70 -5.96 31.73
CA VAL A 263 8.78 -4.82 31.58
C VAL A 263 8.82 -3.93 32.81
N THR A 264 9.10 -2.63 32.60
CA THR A 264 9.16 -1.63 33.68
C THR A 264 8.18 -0.47 33.50
N TYR A 265 7.66 -0.26 32.29
CA TYR A 265 6.53 0.62 31.99
C TYR A 265 5.77 0.11 30.77
N THR A 266 4.62 0.70 30.49
CA THR A 266 3.88 0.51 29.23
C THR A 266 3.67 1.85 28.56
N ALA A 267 3.60 1.87 27.23
CA ALA A 267 3.39 3.10 26.47
C ALA A 267 2.24 2.96 25.46
N LEU A 268 1.42 4.00 25.39
CA LEU A 268 0.29 4.12 24.47
C LEU A 268 0.59 5.17 23.40
N ALA A 269 0.03 4.97 22.21
CA ALA A 269 -0.01 6.00 21.18
C ALA A 269 -0.91 7.17 21.62
N PRO A 270 -0.63 8.42 21.19
CA PRO A 270 -1.48 9.57 21.47
C PRO A 270 -2.95 9.37 21.07
N GLU A 271 -3.21 8.64 19.98
CA GLU A 271 -4.54 8.35 19.46
C GLU A 271 -5.28 7.22 20.22
N HIS A 272 -4.64 6.56 21.19
CA HIS A 272 -5.21 5.40 21.85
C HIS A 272 -6.46 5.76 22.69
N LYS A 273 -7.46 4.87 22.69
CA LYS A 273 -8.75 5.07 23.37
C LYS A 273 -8.67 5.49 24.84
N ILE A 274 -7.66 4.99 25.56
CA ILE A 274 -7.41 5.37 26.97
C ILE A 274 -6.97 6.83 27.07
N VAL A 275 -6.04 7.27 26.21
CA VAL A 275 -5.57 8.65 26.16
C VAL A 275 -6.74 9.58 25.85
N LYS A 276 -7.55 9.22 24.85
CA LYS A 276 -8.76 9.96 24.48
C LYS A 276 -9.75 10.07 25.65
N GLU A 277 -10.09 8.98 26.34
CA GLU A 277 -11.02 9.03 27.48
C GLU A 277 -10.47 9.89 28.62
N LEU A 278 -9.17 9.86 28.90
CA LEU A 278 -8.56 10.74 29.90
C LEU A 278 -8.64 12.21 29.50
N MET A 279 -8.40 12.53 28.22
CA MET A 279 -8.52 13.90 27.70
C MET A 279 -9.97 14.42 27.74
N ASP A 280 -10.91 13.59 27.29
CA ASP A 280 -12.35 13.90 27.24
C ASP A 280 -12.93 14.07 28.65
N SER A 281 -12.46 13.29 29.62
CA SER A 281 -12.86 13.40 31.04
C SER A 281 -12.12 14.48 31.82
N GLY A 282 -11.17 15.19 31.21
CA GLY A 282 -10.40 16.24 31.86
C GLY A 282 -9.48 15.74 32.99
N ARG A 283 -9.07 14.47 32.93
CA ARG A 283 -8.23 13.81 33.96
C ARG A 283 -6.74 13.82 33.62
N VAL A 284 -6.37 14.51 32.56
CA VAL A 284 -5.00 14.81 32.17
C VAL A 284 -4.67 16.23 32.64
N ASP A 285 -3.49 16.44 33.22
CA ASP A 285 -3.06 17.79 33.59
C ASP A 285 -2.86 18.70 32.36
N GLY A 286 -2.87 20.01 32.57
CA GLY A 286 -2.81 20.98 31.47
C GLY A 286 -1.58 20.85 30.58
N VAL A 287 -0.42 20.53 31.16
CA VAL A 287 0.84 20.39 30.41
C VAL A 287 0.80 19.16 29.52
N THR A 288 0.36 18.03 30.08
CA THR A 288 0.20 16.79 29.30
C THR A 288 -0.84 16.95 28.21
N ARG A 289 -1.95 17.67 28.47
CA ARG A 289 -2.97 17.95 27.45
C ARG A 289 -2.42 18.75 26.28
N GLU A 290 -1.69 19.84 26.54
CA GLU A 290 -1.07 20.65 25.48
C GLU A 290 -0.07 19.84 24.65
N ALA A 291 0.70 18.95 25.29
CA ALA A 291 1.63 18.10 24.59
C ALA A 291 0.93 17.03 23.74
N LEU A 292 -0.14 16.42 24.24
CA LEU A 292 -0.99 15.50 23.47
C LEU A 292 -1.60 16.18 22.26
N ASP A 293 -2.13 17.39 22.40
CA ASP A 293 -2.67 18.16 21.28
C ASP A 293 -1.58 18.43 20.22
N LYS A 294 -0.34 18.72 20.62
CA LYS A 294 0.79 18.86 19.68
C LYS A 294 1.11 17.53 18.98
N MET A 295 1.19 16.43 19.72
CA MET A 295 1.46 15.10 19.16
C MET A 295 0.37 14.71 18.15
N LEU A 296 -0.91 14.89 18.48
CA LEU A 296 -2.03 14.56 17.61
C LEU A 296 -2.06 15.39 16.31
N ASN A 297 -1.42 16.56 16.30
CA ASN A 297 -1.27 17.40 15.12
C ASN A 297 -0.01 17.10 14.28
N MET A 298 0.80 16.10 14.66
CA MET A 298 1.96 15.62 13.91
C MET A 298 1.68 14.27 13.26
N SER A 299 2.32 13.97 12.14
CA SER A 299 2.24 12.65 11.52
C SER A 299 2.91 11.58 12.40
N GLU A 300 2.44 10.33 12.33
CA GLU A 300 3.05 9.18 13.04
C GLU A 300 4.57 9.08 12.81
N ARG A 301 4.99 9.35 11.56
CA ARG A 301 6.39 9.33 11.16
C ARG A 301 7.19 10.44 11.82
N ASP A 302 6.72 11.68 11.74
CA ASP A 302 7.44 12.84 12.29
C ASP A 302 7.58 12.71 13.80
N ARG A 303 6.53 12.21 14.48
CA ARG A 303 6.60 11.91 15.91
C ARG A 303 7.62 10.84 16.24
N ALA A 304 7.69 9.76 15.45
CA ALA A 304 8.64 8.68 15.69
C ALA A 304 10.10 9.12 15.49
N MET A 305 10.33 10.07 14.57
CA MET A 305 11.65 10.67 14.28
C MET A 305 12.04 11.80 15.24
N ALA A 306 11.06 12.45 15.88
CA ALA A 306 11.30 13.50 16.85
C ALA A 306 12.04 12.96 18.10
N ARG A 307 12.57 13.90 18.90
CA ARG A 307 13.10 13.58 20.24
C ARG A 307 12.00 12.84 21.03
N LYS A 308 12.37 11.78 21.71
CA LYS A 308 11.44 10.97 22.51
C LYS A 308 10.79 11.85 23.56
N GLU A 309 9.47 11.89 23.54
CA GLU A 309 8.64 12.69 24.43
C GLU A 309 7.48 11.82 24.91
N GLY A 310 7.16 11.90 26.19
CA GLY A 310 6.04 11.19 26.78
C GLY A 310 5.70 11.67 28.17
N TYR A 311 4.51 11.26 28.62
CA TYR A 311 3.90 11.73 29.85
C TYR A 311 3.25 10.56 30.59
N TYR A 312 3.43 10.53 31.92
CA TYR A 312 2.75 9.57 32.75
C TYR A 312 1.26 9.90 32.80
N LEU A 313 0.41 8.93 32.49
CA LEU A 313 -1.05 9.15 32.40
C LEU A 313 -1.75 9.09 33.76
N GLY A 314 -0.99 8.91 34.85
CA GLY A 314 -1.57 8.79 36.19
C GLY A 314 -2.31 7.47 36.41
N ILE A 315 -2.11 6.47 35.56
CA ILE A 315 -2.74 5.15 35.63
C ILE A 315 -1.67 4.05 35.56
N ASP A 316 -1.97 2.91 36.18
CA ASP A 316 -1.11 1.75 36.29
C ASP A 316 -1.78 0.50 35.69
N ALA A 317 -0.97 -0.28 35.01
CA ALA A 317 -1.28 -1.62 34.53
C ALA A 317 -0.77 -2.69 35.50
N ILE A 318 -1.36 -3.88 35.47
CA ILE A 318 -0.92 -5.05 36.23
C ILE A 318 -0.18 -5.99 35.31
N HIS A 319 1.09 -6.25 35.63
CA HIS A 319 1.89 -7.18 34.86
C HIS A 319 1.28 -8.60 34.89
N PRO A 320 1.03 -9.25 33.73
CA PRO A 320 0.25 -10.49 33.66
C PRO A 320 0.86 -11.65 34.44
N LEU A 321 2.20 -11.78 34.44
CA LEU A 321 2.92 -12.82 35.18
C LEU A 321 3.34 -12.43 36.60
N THR A 322 3.99 -11.27 36.79
CA THR A 322 4.53 -10.87 38.11
C THR A 322 3.50 -10.24 39.04
N LYS A 323 2.33 -9.83 38.51
CA LYS A 323 1.25 -9.13 39.22
C LYS A 323 1.65 -7.79 39.86
N LYS A 324 2.83 -7.26 39.52
CA LYS A 324 3.28 -5.92 39.96
C LYS A 324 2.60 -4.83 39.14
N LYS A 325 2.41 -3.65 39.75
CA LYS A 325 1.99 -2.44 39.04
C LYS A 325 3.09 -1.96 38.11
N VAL A 326 2.69 -1.49 36.93
CA VAL A 326 3.55 -1.00 35.86
C VAL A 326 2.93 0.31 35.36
N PRO A 327 3.63 1.44 35.39
CA PRO A 327 3.07 2.72 34.99
C PRO A 327 2.73 2.76 33.50
N VAL A 328 1.62 3.40 33.17
CA VAL A 328 1.19 3.63 31.78
C VAL A 328 1.53 5.05 31.35
N TRP A 329 2.29 5.16 30.27
CA TRP A 329 2.71 6.40 29.66
C TRP A 329 2.01 6.59 28.32
N VAL A 330 1.90 7.83 27.87
CA VAL A 330 1.79 8.15 26.44
C VAL A 330 3.18 8.48 25.91
N ALA A 331 3.52 8.00 24.71
CA ALA A 331 4.80 8.31 24.09
C ALA A 331 4.66 8.55 22.58
N ASN A 332 5.38 9.54 22.06
CA ASN A 332 5.28 9.98 20.68
C ASN A 332 5.74 8.93 19.65
N PHE A 333 6.60 8.00 20.04
CA PHE A 333 7.14 6.96 19.15
C PHE A 333 6.25 5.71 19.03
N VAL A 334 5.17 5.61 19.82
CA VAL A 334 4.21 4.51 19.72
C VAL A 334 3.22 4.84 18.60
N LEU A 335 3.11 3.92 17.64
CA LEU A 335 2.26 4.10 16.46
C LEU A 335 0.89 3.46 16.70
N ALA A 336 -0.17 4.25 16.59
CA ALA A 336 -1.55 3.78 16.71
C ALA A 336 -1.90 2.78 15.60
N SER A 337 -1.30 2.94 14.42
CA SER A 337 -1.51 2.05 13.30
C SER A 337 -0.88 0.66 13.51
N TYR A 338 0.13 0.50 14.36
CA TYR A 338 0.87 -0.76 14.53
C TYR A 338 0.44 -1.54 15.78
N GLY A 339 0.06 -2.81 15.59
CA GLY A 339 -0.52 -3.63 16.65
C GLY A 339 -1.83 -3.01 17.17
N SER A 340 -1.91 -2.82 18.49
CA SER A 340 -3.05 -2.22 19.18
C SER A 340 -2.88 -0.73 19.50
N GLY A 341 -1.80 -0.09 19.03
CA GLY A 341 -1.44 1.26 19.47
C GLY A 341 -0.93 1.33 20.91
N ALA A 342 -0.46 0.21 21.44
CA ALA A 342 0.11 0.08 22.79
C ALA A 342 1.24 -0.94 22.80
N VAL A 343 2.28 -0.67 23.59
CA VAL A 343 3.47 -1.53 23.72
C VAL A 343 3.80 -1.81 25.18
N MET A 344 4.33 -3.01 25.44
CA MET A 344 5.10 -3.27 26.65
C MET A 344 6.51 -2.70 26.45
N SER A 345 7.06 -2.04 27.46
CA SER A 345 8.40 -1.45 27.33
C SER A 345 9.42 -2.16 28.20
N VAL A 346 10.51 -2.59 27.57
CA VAL A 346 11.60 -3.35 28.20
C VAL A 346 12.94 -2.65 27.95
N PRO A 347 13.26 -1.58 28.70
CA PRO A 347 14.41 -0.71 28.45
C PRO A 347 15.75 -1.41 28.35
N ALA A 348 15.97 -2.50 29.07
CA ALA A 348 17.24 -3.22 28.99
C ALA A 348 17.46 -3.94 27.65
N HIS A 349 16.41 -4.10 26.82
CA HIS A 349 16.42 -4.96 25.63
C HIS A 349 15.75 -4.37 24.37
N ASP A 350 15.33 -3.10 24.40
CA ASP A 350 14.90 -2.32 23.23
C ASP A 350 15.51 -0.92 23.30
N GLU A 351 16.15 -0.48 22.21
CA GLU A 351 16.88 0.79 22.14
C GLU A 351 15.98 2.01 22.34
N ARG A 352 14.75 1.98 21.81
CA ARG A 352 13.80 3.09 21.94
C ARG A 352 13.30 3.20 23.37
N ASP A 353 13.01 2.05 23.99
CA ASP A 353 12.61 2.00 25.39
C ASP A 353 13.76 2.43 26.31
N PHE A 354 15.01 2.10 25.96
CA PHE A 354 16.20 2.54 26.70
C PHE A 354 16.38 4.05 26.68
N GLU A 355 16.31 4.66 25.49
CA GLU A 355 16.39 6.11 25.32
C GLU A 355 15.30 6.83 26.13
N PHE A 356 14.06 6.35 26.05
CA PHE A 356 12.94 6.90 26.80
C PHE A 356 13.11 6.72 28.31
N ALA A 357 13.48 5.52 28.76
CA ALA A 357 13.69 5.25 30.17
C ALA A 357 14.84 6.09 30.76
N LYS A 358 15.89 6.34 29.99
CA LYS A 358 17.00 7.19 30.40
C LYS A 358 16.58 8.66 30.52
N GLU A 359 15.82 9.17 29.56
CA GLU A 359 15.29 10.54 29.56
C GLU A 359 14.38 10.80 30.78
N TYR A 360 13.53 9.83 31.12
CA TYR A 360 12.53 9.95 32.18
C TYR A 360 12.92 9.26 33.50
N ASN A 361 14.17 8.80 33.62
CA ASN A 361 14.70 8.08 34.78
C ASN A 361 13.81 6.90 35.25
N LEU A 362 13.30 6.13 34.29
CA LEU A 362 12.48 4.95 34.55
C LEU A 362 13.36 3.74 34.89
N PRO A 363 12.83 2.71 35.58
CA PRO A 363 13.62 1.54 35.95
C PRO A 363 14.11 0.75 34.73
N LEU A 364 15.34 0.24 34.82
CA LEU A 364 15.90 -0.74 33.88
C LEU A 364 16.01 -2.10 34.57
N LYS A 365 15.44 -3.14 33.96
CA LYS A 365 15.57 -4.51 34.45
C LYS A 365 16.14 -5.42 33.36
N ILE A 366 17.36 -5.91 33.60
CA ILE A 366 18.04 -6.85 32.72
C ILE A 366 17.45 -8.24 32.95
N VAL A 367 17.04 -8.90 31.87
CA VAL A 367 16.48 -10.26 31.88
C VAL A 367 17.16 -11.20 30.88
N ILE A 368 18.20 -10.75 30.18
CA ILE A 368 19.04 -11.57 29.30
C ILE A 368 20.51 -11.33 29.66
N GLU A 369 21.27 -12.41 29.84
CA GLU A 369 22.73 -12.36 30.04
C GLU A 369 23.43 -11.65 28.87
N GLY A 370 24.47 -10.87 29.18
CA GLY A 370 25.18 -10.04 28.22
C GLY A 370 24.67 -8.60 28.15
N GLY A 371 23.50 -8.31 28.72
CA GLY A 371 23.02 -6.95 28.90
C GLY A 371 23.76 -6.16 29.97
N ASP A 372 23.85 -4.85 29.76
CA ASP A 372 24.35 -3.90 30.76
C ASP A 372 23.32 -2.80 31.06
N LYS A 373 23.69 -1.82 31.88
CA LYS A 373 22.83 -0.67 32.21
C LYS A 373 23.12 0.56 31.37
N ASN A 374 24.11 0.50 30.48
CA ASN A 374 24.59 1.63 29.69
C ASN A 374 24.02 1.65 28.28
N SER A 375 23.50 0.50 27.81
CA SER A 375 22.89 0.31 26.50
C SER A 375 21.84 -0.79 26.52
N ALA A 376 20.90 -0.75 25.57
CA ALA A 376 19.97 -1.85 25.36
C ALA A 376 20.69 -3.05 24.73
N TYR A 377 20.51 -4.24 25.31
CA TYR A 377 21.03 -5.47 24.74
C TYR A 377 19.96 -6.23 23.96
N THR A 378 20.07 -6.19 22.64
CA THR A 378 19.10 -6.76 21.70
C THR A 378 19.47 -8.17 21.21
N GLY A 379 20.69 -8.63 21.54
CA GLY A 379 21.26 -9.90 21.09
C GLY A 379 20.70 -11.15 21.77
N ASP A 380 21.28 -12.29 21.42
CA ASP A 380 20.95 -13.60 21.99
C ASP A 380 21.66 -13.84 23.32
N GLY A 381 21.02 -14.60 24.21
CA GLY A 381 21.55 -14.89 25.53
C GLY A 381 20.62 -15.76 26.35
N LYS A 382 21.06 -16.15 27.55
CA LYS A 382 20.21 -16.88 28.50
C LYS A 382 19.36 -15.92 29.31
N LEU A 383 18.13 -16.34 29.62
CA LEU A 383 17.26 -15.56 30.48
C LEU A 383 17.77 -15.56 31.93
N ILE A 384 17.69 -14.40 32.58
CA ILE A 384 17.91 -14.20 34.01
C ILE A 384 16.71 -13.46 34.61
N ASP A 385 16.51 -13.58 35.92
CA ASP A 385 15.42 -12.91 36.66
C ASP A 385 14.02 -13.07 36.02
N SER A 386 13.79 -14.25 35.41
CA SER A 386 12.64 -14.57 34.57
C SER A 386 11.88 -15.82 35.05
N ALA A 387 11.82 -16.01 36.37
CA ALA A 387 11.13 -17.13 37.03
C ALA A 387 11.53 -18.50 36.45
N GLU A 388 10.56 -19.33 36.09
CA GLU A 388 10.72 -20.69 35.52
C GLU A 388 11.47 -20.73 34.17
N PHE A 389 11.67 -19.58 33.51
CA PHE A 389 12.40 -19.50 32.24
C PHE A 389 13.88 -19.16 32.42
N SER A 390 14.33 -18.85 33.64
CA SER A 390 15.73 -18.49 33.90
C SER A 390 16.67 -19.65 33.52
N GLY A 391 17.76 -19.32 32.84
CA GLY A 391 18.74 -20.28 32.30
C GLY A 391 18.47 -20.76 30.87
N LEU A 392 17.26 -20.55 30.33
CA LEU A 392 16.94 -20.91 28.94
C LEU A 392 17.50 -19.90 27.94
N PRO A 393 17.94 -20.33 26.74
CA PRO A 393 18.22 -19.41 25.64
C PRO A 393 16.97 -18.62 25.23
N ASN A 394 17.12 -17.32 24.97
CA ASN A 394 16.03 -16.41 24.63
C ASN A 394 15.19 -16.87 23.42
N GLN A 395 15.81 -17.42 22.37
CA GLN A 395 15.08 -17.91 21.19
C GLN A 395 14.17 -19.11 21.53
N GLU A 396 14.61 -20.00 22.43
CA GLU A 396 13.78 -21.11 22.91
C GLU A 396 12.68 -20.61 23.87
N ALA A 397 13.02 -19.63 24.72
CA ALA A 397 12.09 -19.06 25.70
C ALA A 397 10.88 -18.37 25.05
N LYS A 398 11.03 -17.75 23.87
CA LYS A 398 9.92 -17.10 23.15
C LYS A 398 8.73 -18.04 22.96
N GLY A 399 8.97 -19.23 22.43
CA GLY A 399 7.91 -20.22 22.19
C GLY A 399 7.26 -20.70 23.48
N LYS A 400 8.07 -20.97 24.52
CA LYS A 400 7.58 -21.44 25.82
C LYS A 400 6.74 -20.40 26.55
N ILE A 401 7.13 -19.12 26.48
CA ILE A 401 6.34 -18.03 27.08
C ILE A 401 5.04 -17.81 26.31
N ILE A 402 5.05 -17.86 24.97
CA ILE A 402 3.80 -17.79 24.19
C ILE A 402 2.84 -18.91 24.61
N ASN A 403 3.33 -20.15 24.67
CA ASN A 403 2.51 -21.30 25.10
C ASN A 403 1.97 -21.11 26.52
N LEU A 404 2.77 -20.58 27.45
CA LEU A 404 2.31 -20.26 28.81
C LEU A 404 1.14 -19.27 28.80
N PHE A 405 1.21 -18.23 27.97
CA PHE A 405 0.13 -17.25 27.85
C PHE A 405 -1.13 -17.88 27.27
N GLU A 406 -1.01 -18.73 26.25
CA GLU A 406 -2.13 -19.45 25.63
C GLU A 406 -2.78 -20.42 26.63
N GLU A 407 -1.99 -21.24 27.32
CA GLU A 407 -2.47 -22.20 28.32
C GLU A 407 -3.20 -21.53 29.49
N ARG A 408 -2.76 -20.33 29.88
CA ARG A 408 -3.38 -19.55 30.96
C ARG A 408 -4.50 -18.61 30.49
N GLY A 409 -4.79 -18.59 29.18
CA GLY A 409 -5.78 -17.67 28.60
C GLY A 409 -5.44 -16.18 28.77
N LEU A 410 -4.15 -15.85 28.88
CA LEU A 410 -3.63 -14.49 29.09
C LEU A 410 -3.31 -13.76 27.78
N GLY A 411 -3.13 -14.51 26.69
CA GLY A 411 -2.79 -14.00 25.37
C GLY A 411 -2.74 -15.10 24.32
N GLU A 412 -2.48 -14.72 23.08
CA GLU A 412 -2.39 -15.62 21.92
C GLU A 412 -1.17 -15.32 21.06
N ARG A 413 -0.67 -16.34 20.36
CA ARG A 413 0.28 -16.13 19.27
C ARG A 413 -0.36 -15.29 18.18
N LYS A 414 0.34 -14.24 17.76
CA LYS A 414 -0.13 -13.33 16.70
C LYS A 414 0.93 -13.13 15.64
N ILE A 415 0.49 -13.13 14.39
CA ILE A 415 1.30 -12.70 13.25
C ILE A 415 0.85 -11.28 12.88
N ASN A 416 1.80 -10.36 12.78
CA ASN A 416 1.60 -8.99 12.36
C ASN A 416 2.48 -8.66 11.15
N TYR A 417 1.98 -7.75 10.31
CA TYR A 417 2.66 -7.27 9.12
C TYR A 417 2.92 -5.77 9.21
N LYS A 418 3.99 -5.30 8.58
CA LYS A 418 4.18 -3.87 8.30
C LYS A 418 3.33 -3.42 7.12
N LEU A 419 3.09 -4.33 6.16
CA LEU A 419 2.17 -4.12 5.04
C LEU A 419 0.80 -3.67 5.56
N ARG A 420 0.16 -2.79 4.80
CA ARG A 420 -1.20 -2.32 5.05
C ARG A 420 -2.10 -2.70 3.90
N ASN A 421 -3.40 -2.67 4.13
CA ASN A 421 -4.37 -2.81 3.06
C ASN A 421 -4.22 -1.67 2.05
N TRP A 422 -4.40 -2.00 0.78
CA TRP A 422 -4.10 -1.10 -0.32
C TRP A 422 -5.29 -0.16 -0.56
N GLY A 423 -5.12 1.12 -0.26
CA GLY A 423 -6.12 2.15 -0.51
C GLY A 423 -6.19 2.52 -2.00
N VAL A 424 -7.31 2.19 -2.66
CA VAL A 424 -7.45 2.24 -4.13
C VAL A 424 -8.36 3.36 -4.63
N SER A 425 -9.11 4.04 -3.76
CA SER A 425 -9.99 5.12 -4.19
C SER A 425 -9.29 6.47 -4.25
N ARG A 426 -9.63 7.27 -5.27
CA ARG A 426 -9.08 8.60 -5.52
C ARG A 426 -10.21 9.58 -5.83
N GLN A 427 -10.16 10.75 -5.23
CA GLN A 427 -11.12 11.85 -5.42
C GLN A 427 -10.76 12.64 -6.68
N ARG A 428 -10.67 11.94 -7.82
CA ARG A 428 -10.16 12.45 -9.09
C ARG A 428 -11.06 12.10 -10.25
N TYR A 429 -11.01 12.92 -11.29
CA TYR A 429 -11.74 12.66 -12.51
C TYR A 429 -11.01 11.65 -13.40
N TRP A 430 -9.71 11.84 -13.64
CA TRP A 430 -8.99 11.06 -14.64
C TRP A 430 -8.52 9.69 -14.13
N GLY A 431 -9.46 8.80 -13.83
CA GLY A 431 -9.23 7.41 -13.45
C GLY A 431 -10.42 6.53 -13.84
N ALA A 432 -10.26 5.20 -13.76
CA ALA A 432 -11.37 4.29 -14.01
C ALA A 432 -12.44 4.45 -12.91
N PRO A 433 -13.73 4.70 -13.25
CA PRO A 433 -14.79 4.79 -12.24
C PRO A 433 -14.93 3.49 -11.45
N ILE A 434 -15.10 3.60 -10.12
CA ILE A 434 -15.41 2.45 -9.28
C ILE A 434 -16.85 1.98 -9.62
N PRO A 435 -17.07 0.71 -10.03
CA PRO A 435 -18.36 0.23 -10.55
C PRO A 435 -19.33 -0.15 -9.43
N LEU A 436 -19.47 0.73 -8.42
CA LEU A 436 -20.37 0.55 -7.28
C LEU A 436 -21.42 1.67 -7.24
N ILE A 437 -22.55 1.40 -6.59
CA ILE A 437 -23.72 2.26 -6.53
C ILE A 437 -24.19 2.39 -5.08
N HIS A 438 -24.37 3.63 -4.62
CA HIS A 438 -24.98 3.98 -3.34
C HIS A 438 -26.50 4.03 -3.48
N CYS A 439 -27.18 3.02 -2.94
CA CYS A 439 -28.63 2.95 -2.89
C CYS A 439 -29.13 3.15 -1.45
N LYS A 440 -30.06 4.09 -1.23
CA LYS A 440 -30.66 4.33 0.10
C LYS A 440 -31.39 3.11 0.69
N ARG A 441 -31.83 2.17 -0.15
CA ARG A 441 -32.55 0.95 0.26
C ARG A 441 -31.64 -0.28 0.39
N CYS A 442 -30.67 -0.42 -0.51
CA CYS A 442 -29.84 -1.62 -0.60
C CYS A 442 -28.43 -1.44 -0.02
N GLY A 443 -28.05 -0.22 0.36
CA GLY A 443 -26.68 0.12 0.72
C GLY A 443 -25.80 0.23 -0.53
N LEU A 444 -24.54 -0.17 -0.37
CA LEU A 444 -23.56 -0.23 -1.44
C LEU A 444 -23.74 -1.52 -2.25
N VAL A 445 -23.97 -1.40 -3.56
CA VAL A 445 -24.18 -2.55 -4.45
C VAL A 445 -23.31 -2.41 -5.71
N PRO A 446 -22.83 -3.51 -6.30
CA PRO A 446 -22.10 -3.43 -7.56
C PRO A 446 -23.03 -3.10 -8.73
N GLU A 447 -22.50 -2.45 -9.76
CA GLU A 447 -23.15 -2.32 -11.06
C GLU A 447 -23.30 -3.71 -11.72
N LYS A 448 -24.22 -3.85 -12.68
CA LYS A 448 -24.35 -5.10 -13.44
C LYS A 448 -23.27 -5.21 -14.51
N ARG A 449 -22.75 -6.43 -14.74
CA ARG A 449 -21.75 -6.69 -15.80
C ARG A 449 -22.20 -6.23 -17.19
N GLU A 450 -23.50 -6.37 -17.50
CA GLU A 450 -24.10 -5.92 -18.79
C GLU A 450 -24.06 -4.39 -19.00
N ASN A 451 -23.91 -3.62 -17.92
CA ASN A 451 -23.83 -2.16 -17.95
C ASN A 451 -22.37 -1.66 -18.00
N LEU A 452 -21.38 -2.55 -17.99
CA LEU A 452 -19.98 -2.17 -18.07
C LEU A 452 -19.55 -1.89 -19.53
N PRO A 453 -18.62 -0.94 -19.75
CA PRO A 453 -17.97 -0.10 -18.74
C PRO A 453 -18.84 1.05 -18.25
N VAL A 454 -18.71 1.40 -16.97
CA VAL A 454 -19.08 2.73 -16.48
C VAL A 454 -17.98 3.68 -16.94
N THR A 455 -18.24 4.46 -17.99
CA THR A 455 -17.27 5.40 -18.56
C THR A 455 -17.28 6.75 -17.87
N LEU A 456 -16.15 7.46 -17.89
CA LEU A 456 -16.10 8.87 -17.50
C LEU A 456 -16.97 9.74 -18.42
N PRO A 457 -17.62 10.80 -17.90
CA PRO A 457 -18.28 11.80 -18.74
C PRO A 457 -17.24 12.63 -19.50
N ASP A 458 -17.51 12.99 -20.75
CA ASP A 458 -16.66 13.90 -21.54
C ASP A 458 -16.95 15.37 -21.21
N ASP A 459 -18.11 15.68 -20.62
CA ASP A 459 -18.61 17.01 -20.27
C ASP A 459 -18.35 17.38 -18.80
N VAL A 460 -17.09 17.29 -18.36
CA VAL A 460 -16.68 17.65 -17.00
C VAL A 460 -15.92 18.97 -16.94
N GLU A 461 -16.17 19.77 -15.90
CA GLU A 461 -15.33 20.91 -15.55
C GLU A 461 -14.28 20.51 -14.52
N ILE A 462 -13.01 20.62 -14.87
CA ILE A 462 -11.89 20.25 -13.99
C ILE A 462 -11.27 21.53 -13.46
N THR A 463 -11.73 21.95 -12.28
CA THR A 463 -11.27 23.18 -11.60
C THR A 463 -9.97 22.97 -10.82
N GLY A 464 -9.58 21.72 -10.56
CA GLY A 464 -8.47 21.36 -9.67
C GLY A 464 -8.87 21.29 -8.19
N GLU A 465 -10.12 21.57 -7.86
CA GLU A 465 -10.66 21.53 -6.49
C GLU A 465 -11.69 20.39 -6.34
N GLY A 466 -11.55 19.60 -5.27
CA GLY A 466 -12.46 18.49 -4.96
C GLY A 466 -12.49 17.37 -6.01
N ASN A 467 -13.49 16.50 -5.92
CA ASN A 467 -13.75 15.47 -6.93
C ASN A 467 -14.72 16.02 -8.00
N PRO A 468 -14.30 16.18 -9.27
CA PRO A 468 -15.18 16.72 -10.30
C PRO A 468 -16.44 15.88 -10.56
N LEU A 469 -16.37 14.55 -10.34
CA LEU A 469 -17.51 13.65 -10.55
C LEU A 469 -18.61 13.83 -9.50
N ASP A 470 -18.27 14.29 -8.29
CA ASP A 470 -19.25 14.61 -7.24
C ASP A 470 -20.18 15.75 -7.66
N ASN A 471 -19.66 16.71 -8.42
CA ASN A 471 -20.41 17.90 -8.82
C ASN A 471 -21.08 17.77 -10.18
N HIS A 472 -20.87 16.64 -10.88
CA HIS A 472 -21.46 16.43 -12.20
C HIS A 472 -23.01 16.38 -12.11
N PRO A 473 -23.74 17.20 -12.90
CA PRO A 473 -25.19 17.39 -12.71
C PRO A 473 -26.05 16.18 -13.10
N THR A 474 -25.52 15.28 -13.94
CA THR A 474 -26.28 14.16 -14.52
C THR A 474 -25.62 12.80 -14.33
N TRP A 475 -24.33 12.66 -14.68
CA TRP A 475 -23.60 11.39 -14.73
C TRP A 475 -23.70 10.51 -13.47
N LYS A 476 -23.59 11.12 -12.27
CA LYS A 476 -23.61 10.38 -11.01
C LYS A 476 -24.98 9.76 -10.69
N TYR A 477 -26.07 10.28 -11.25
CA TYR A 477 -27.42 9.79 -10.96
C TYR A 477 -27.71 8.55 -11.80
N CYS A 478 -28.12 7.47 -11.14
CA CYS A 478 -28.41 6.20 -11.81
C CYS A 478 -29.56 5.44 -11.13
N ARG A 479 -29.87 4.25 -11.65
CA ARG A 479 -30.82 3.32 -11.04
C ARG A 479 -30.05 2.23 -10.30
N CYS A 480 -30.50 1.87 -9.10
CA CYS A 480 -29.92 0.77 -8.33
C CYS A 480 -30.02 -0.54 -9.12
N SER A 481 -28.87 -1.20 -9.33
CA SER A 481 -28.76 -2.48 -10.03
C SER A 481 -29.56 -3.61 -9.38
N LYS A 482 -29.83 -3.52 -8.07
CA LYS A 482 -30.54 -4.53 -7.27
C LYS A 482 -32.05 -4.30 -7.18
N CYS A 483 -32.51 -3.06 -6.96
CA CYS A 483 -33.92 -2.77 -6.67
C CYS A 483 -34.59 -1.75 -7.60
N GLY A 484 -33.84 -1.16 -8.54
CA GLY A 484 -34.36 -0.19 -9.52
C GLY A 484 -34.68 1.20 -8.99
N SER A 485 -34.50 1.47 -7.68
CA SER A 485 -34.72 2.81 -7.12
C SER A 485 -33.69 3.82 -7.63
N ASP A 486 -33.98 5.12 -7.46
CA ASP A 486 -32.95 6.16 -7.65
C ASP A 486 -31.75 5.89 -6.73
N ALA A 487 -30.55 6.08 -7.28
CA ALA A 487 -29.28 5.82 -6.63
C ALA A 487 -28.19 6.75 -7.20
N ILE A 488 -27.02 6.74 -6.55
CA ILE A 488 -25.87 7.55 -6.94
C ILE A 488 -24.69 6.60 -7.21
N ARG A 489 -24.01 6.75 -8.34
CA ARG A 489 -22.78 6.04 -8.64
C ARG A 489 -21.70 6.41 -7.62
N GLU A 490 -20.77 5.50 -7.36
CA GLU A 490 -19.52 5.91 -6.74
C GLU A 490 -18.82 6.92 -7.66
N THR A 491 -18.35 8.01 -7.06
CA THR A 491 -17.72 9.13 -7.75
C THR A 491 -16.21 9.12 -7.59
N ASP A 492 -15.69 8.36 -6.62
CA ASP A 492 -14.27 8.03 -6.58
C ASP A 492 -13.86 7.18 -7.79
N THR A 493 -12.64 7.41 -8.26
CA THR A 493 -11.98 6.62 -9.30
C THR A 493 -10.90 5.72 -8.70
N LEU A 494 -10.51 4.70 -9.45
CA LEU A 494 -9.44 3.77 -9.08
C LEU A 494 -8.06 4.42 -9.29
N ASP A 495 -7.16 4.16 -8.36
CA ASP A 495 -5.75 4.50 -8.48
C ASP A 495 -5.08 3.82 -9.69
N THR A 496 -4.14 4.52 -10.31
CA THR A 496 -3.40 4.05 -11.51
C THR A 496 -2.70 2.71 -11.36
N PHE A 497 -2.32 2.35 -10.13
CA PHE A 497 -1.65 1.08 -9.88
C PHE A 497 -2.59 -0.11 -10.12
N ILE A 498 -3.91 0.08 -10.11
CA ILE A 498 -4.85 -0.98 -10.51
C ILE A 498 -4.65 -1.35 -11.97
N GLN A 499 -4.63 -0.38 -12.87
CA GLN A 499 -4.43 -0.59 -14.30
C GLN A 499 -3.09 -1.30 -14.56
N SER A 500 -2.02 -0.83 -13.91
CA SER A 500 -0.67 -1.37 -14.10
C SER A 500 -0.37 -2.67 -13.31
N SER A 501 -1.33 -3.22 -12.57
CA SER A 501 -1.17 -4.50 -11.87
C SER A 501 -1.47 -5.74 -12.74
N TRP A 502 -2.13 -5.57 -13.89
CA TRP A 502 -2.58 -6.70 -14.72
C TRP A 502 -2.33 -6.57 -16.23
N TYR A 503 -1.83 -5.42 -16.70
CA TYR A 503 -1.56 -5.11 -18.11
C TYR A 503 -0.68 -6.16 -18.82
N GLN A 504 0.26 -6.80 -18.10
CA GLN A 504 1.10 -7.89 -18.60
C GLN A 504 0.28 -9.09 -19.07
N PHE A 505 -0.85 -9.38 -18.42
CA PHE A 505 -1.75 -10.46 -18.81
C PHE A 505 -2.65 -10.05 -19.98
N ARG A 506 -3.00 -8.76 -20.05
CA ARG A 506 -3.76 -8.21 -21.17
C ARG A 506 -3.00 -8.31 -22.49
N TYR A 507 -1.70 -8.00 -22.49
CA TYR A 507 -0.85 -8.16 -23.68
C TYR A 507 -0.72 -9.61 -24.15
N ALA A 508 -0.70 -10.57 -23.22
CA ALA A 508 -0.64 -11.99 -23.56
C ALA A 508 -1.93 -12.48 -24.23
N THR A 509 -3.07 -11.94 -23.81
CA THR A 509 -4.39 -12.26 -24.39
C THR A 509 -4.45 -11.86 -25.86
N ASP A 510 -4.90 -12.78 -26.73
CA ASP A 510 -5.08 -12.50 -28.17
C ASP A 510 -6.06 -11.34 -28.38
N PRO A 511 -5.68 -10.27 -29.12
CA PRO A 511 -6.54 -9.16 -29.48
C PRO A 511 -7.88 -9.54 -30.08
N LYS A 512 -7.96 -10.68 -30.77
CA LYS A 512 -9.24 -11.19 -31.30
C LYS A 512 -10.27 -11.49 -30.20
N ARG A 513 -9.81 -11.74 -28.98
CA ARG A 513 -10.63 -12.05 -27.79
C ARG A 513 -10.79 -10.86 -26.85
N TRP A 514 -10.21 -9.70 -27.17
CA TRP A 514 -10.24 -8.54 -26.27
C TRP A 514 -11.63 -8.02 -25.93
N GLU A 515 -12.61 -8.22 -26.82
CA GLU A 515 -14.03 -7.89 -26.61
C GLU A 515 -14.78 -8.91 -25.74
N GLU A 516 -14.26 -10.14 -25.65
CA GLU A 516 -14.90 -11.29 -25.01
C GLU A 516 -14.36 -11.57 -23.60
N VAL A 517 -13.08 -11.30 -23.36
CA VAL A 517 -12.44 -11.56 -22.07
C VAL A 517 -11.32 -10.57 -21.78
N GLY A 518 -11.16 -10.20 -20.50
CA GLY A 518 -10.06 -9.35 -20.02
C GLY A 518 -8.72 -10.06 -20.04
N ILE A 519 -8.70 -11.26 -19.45
CA ILE A 519 -7.53 -12.13 -19.35
C ILE A 519 -7.94 -13.54 -19.78
N ASP A 520 -7.37 -14.04 -20.87
CA ASP A 520 -7.57 -15.42 -21.30
C ASP A 520 -6.54 -16.36 -20.68
N LYS A 521 -6.98 -17.33 -19.87
CA LYS A 521 -6.09 -18.27 -19.18
C LYS A 521 -5.23 -19.10 -20.15
N ARG A 522 -5.79 -19.46 -21.30
CA ARG A 522 -5.09 -20.27 -22.31
C ARG A 522 -4.01 -19.46 -23.02
N ASP A 523 -4.15 -18.15 -23.10
CA ASP A 523 -3.18 -17.24 -23.70
C ASP A 523 -2.14 -16.73 -22.72
N VAL A 524 -2.51 -16.48 -21.45
CA VAL A 524 -1.54 -16.11 -20.41
C VAL A 524 -0.56 -17.23 -20.11
N ASN A 525 -0.98 -18.49 -20.32
CA ASN A 525 -0.08 -19.62 -20.32
C ASN A 525 0.96 -19.56 -21.46
N TYR A 526 0.98 -18.48 -22.26
CA TYR A 526 2.25 -17.84 -22.61
C TYR A 526 3.12 -18.70 -23.43
#